data_AF-A0A650GBY5-F1
#
_entry.id   AF-A0A650GBY5-F1
#
_cell.length_a   1.000
_cell.length_b   1.000
_cell.length_c   1.000
_cell.angle_alpha   90.00
_cell.angle_beta   90.00
_cell.angle_gamma   90.00
#
_symmetry.space_group_name_H-M   'P 1'
#
loop_
_entity.id
_entity.type
_entity.pdbx_description
1 polymer ?
#
loop_
_entity_poly.entity_id
_entity_poly.type
_entity_poly.pdbx_seq_one_letter_code
_entity_poly.pdbx_strand_id
1 'polypeptide(L)'
;MATVYLGVDAAWGEVNETGVVALAAGGTVLDAGWTLGRSATLRWIVEHAGSEAIVFVDAPLVVTNTAGQRLCEKHVGQRYGRWKVSANSTNLASKRLGGVALCTALVADHGFRYDDGLDGPPTTGRVLSECYPYTTIVGYESFGYEQRPQYKRGPKGMQRKEFRPIRAAACDGLIARMTGLVNQDPRWICGPIRLPGDW
;
A
#
# COMPACT_ATOMS: atom_id res chain seq x y z
N MET A 1 -11.80 -5.88 21.26
CA MET A 1 -11.86 -6.32 19.84
C MET A 1 -10.45 -6.30 19.29
N ALA A 2 -10.11 -7.19 18.35
CA ALA A 2 -8.77 -7.22 17.76
C ALA A 2 -8.63 -6.15 16.66
N THR A 3 -7.46 -5.54 16.55
CA THR A 3 -7.14 -4.55 15.50
C THR A 3 -7.22 -5.18 14.11
N VAL A 4 -7.83 -4.46 13.17
CA VAL A 4 -7.85 -4.82 11.74
C VAL A 4 -6.84 -3.95 10.98
N TYR A 5 -6.10 -4.54 10.07
CA TYR A 5 -5.18 -3.83 9.18
C TYR A 5 -5.80 -3.77 7.78
N LEU A 6 -5.94 -2.57 7.23
CA LEU A 6 -6.50 -2.37 5.89
C LEU A 6 -5.40 -1.87 4.94
N GLY A 7 -5.25 -2.52 3.79
CA GLY A 7 -4.34 -2.11 2.73
C GLY A 7 -5.11 -1.58 1.52
N VAL A 8 -4.67 -0.46 0.95
CA VAL A 8 -5.31 0.19 -0.21
C VAL A 8 -4.25 0.50 -1.27
N ASP A 9 -4.22 -0.23 -2.40
CA ASP A 9 -3.42 0.11 -3.58
C ASP A 9 -4.27 1.00 -4.51
N ALA A 10 -4.12 2.30 -4.35
CA ALA A 10 -5.03 3.26 -4.92
C ALA A 10 -4.74 3.55 -6.40
N ALA A 11 -5.74 3.33 -7.24
CA ALA A 11 -5.78 3.86 -8.59
C ALA A 11 -6.77 5.03 -8.63
N TRP A 12 -6.25 6.25 -8.53
CA TRP A 12 -7.11 7.44 -8.45
C TRP A 12 -7.85 7.73 -9.76
N GLY A 13 -9.15 7.96 -9.67
CA GLY A 13 -10.08 8.25 -10.77
C GLY A 13 -11.42 7.59 -10.49
N GLU A 14 -12.54 8.15 -10.97
CA GLU A 14 -13.88 7.62 -10.66
C GLU A 14 -14.16 6.26 -11.31
N VAL A 15 -13.45 5.94 -12.39
CA VAL A 15 -13.58 4.70 -13.16
C VAL A 15 -12.41 3.72 -12.96
N ASN A 16 -11.52 4.00 -12.01
CA ASN A 16 -10.33 3.18 -11.79
C ASN A 16 -10.55 2.21 -10.61
N GLU A 17 -10.11 0.97 -10.81
CA GLU A 17 -10.16 -0.08 -9.79
C GLU A 17 -9.03 0.12 -8.76
N THR A 18 -9.41 0.23 -7.49
CA THR A 18 -8.50 0.27 -6.35
C THR A 18 -8.49 -1.10 -5.69
N GLY A 19 -7.30 -1.67 -5.48
CA GLY A 19 -7.15 -2.93 -4.75
C GLY A 19 -7.29 -2.69 -3.25
N VAL A 20 -8.07 -3.52 -2.57
CA VAL A 20 -8.30 -3.43 -1.12
C VAL A 20 -8.10 -4.78 -0.44
N VAL A 21 -7.61 -4.77 0.78
CA VAL A 21 -7.44 -5.97 1.62
C VAL A 21 -7.64 -5.65 3.09
N ALA A 22 -8.34 -6.51 3.82
CA ALA A 22 -8.50 -6.47 5.26
C ALA A 22 -7.80 -7.67 5.89
N LEU A 23 -6.97 -7.43 6.90
CA LEU A 23 -6.23 -8.44 7.64
C LEU A 23 -6.58 -8.38 9.12
N ALA A 24 -6.70 -9.54 9.75
CA ALA A 24 -6.68 -9.64 11.21
C ALA A 24 -5.28 -9.32 11.75
N ALA A 25 -5.15 -9.05 13.05
CA ALA A 25 -3.86 -8.79 13.68
C ALA A 25 -2.83 -9.93 13.53
N GLY A 26 -3.30 -11.17 13.46
CA GLY A 26 -2.48 -12.33 13.09
C GLY A 26 -2.29 -12.51 11.59
N GLY A 27 -2.40 -11.45 10.79
CA GLY A 27 -2.21 -11.39 9.32
C GLY A 27 -3.03 -12.38 8.48
N THR A 28 -4.13 -12.90 9.02
CA THR A 28 -5.13 -13.65 8.26
C THR A 28 -5.94 -12.69 7.39
N VAL A 29 -6.09 -12.99 6.10
CA VAL A 29 -6.96 -12.23 5.20
C VAL A 29 -8.42 -12.43 5.60
N LEU A 30 -9.10 -11.34 5.92
CA LEU A 30 -10.52 -11.31 6.29
C LEU A 30 -11.40 -11.00 5.08
N ASP A 31 -10.97 -10.06 4.24
CA ASP A 31 -11.60 -9.70 2.97
C ASP A 31 -10.54 -9.15 2.00
N ALA A 32 -10.74 -9.31 0.70
CA ALA A 32 -9.90 -8.73 -0.33
C ALA A 32 -10.66 -8.59 -1.64
N GLY A 33 -10.39 -7.52 -2.38
CA GLY A 33 -11.08 -7.30 -3.64
C GLY A 33 -10.71 -5.99 -4.31
N TRP A 34 -11.69 -5.46 -5.06
CA TRP A 34 -11.56 -4.25 -5.85
C TRP A 34 -12.72 -3.31 -5.56
N THR A 35 -12.42 -2.02 -5.46
CA THR A 35 -13.42 -0.95 -5.39
C THR A 35 -13.31 -0.05 -6.63
N LEU A 36 -14.44 0.45 -7.12
CA LEU A 36 -14.48 1.36 -8.25
C LEU A 36 -14.66 2.80 -7.78
N GLY A 37 -13.59 3.59 -7.87
CA GLY A 37 -13.60 5.00 -7.48
C GLY A 37 -13.52 5.27 -5.97
N ARG A 38 -13.20 6.51 -5.63
CA ARG A 38 -12.88 6.95 -4.26
C ARG A 38 -14.02 6.71 -3.26
N SER A 39 -15.27 6.98 -3.65
CA SER A 39 -16.42 6.83 -2.75
C SER A 39 -16.66 5.36 -2.38
N ALA A 40 -16.46 4.42 -3.31
CA ALA A 40 -16.55 3.00 -3.01
C ALA A 40 -15.41 2.55 -2.09
N THR A 41 -14.18 3.03 -2.31
CA THR A 41 -13.04 2.76 -1.42
C THR A 41 -13.30 3.28 0.00
N LEU A 42 -13.81 4.50 0.14
CA LEU A 42 -14.15 5.09 1.45
C LEU A 42 -15.19 4.24 2.18
N ARG A 43 -16.28 3.84 1.50
CA ARG A 43 -17.29 2.96 2.11
C ARG A 43 -16.70 1.63 2.55
N TRP A 44 -15.90 0.99 1.69
CA TRP A 44 -15.26 -0.28 2.01
C TRP A 44 -14.36 -0.15 3.25
N ILE A 45 -13.57 0.93 3.38
CA ILE A 45 -12.75 1.18 4.57
C ILE A 45 -13.63 1.30 5.83
N VAL A 46 -14.69 2.10 5.77
CA VAL A 46 -15.58 2.33 6.93
C VAL A 46 -16.29 1.04 7.35
N GLU A 47 -16.73 0.23 6.39
CA GLU A 47 -17.37 -1.07 6.63
C GLU A 47 -16.44 -2.06 7.36
N HIS A 48 -15.12 -1.99 7.12
CA HIS A 48 -14.14 -2.92 7.68
C HIS A 48 -13.37 -2.40 8.91
N ALA A 49 -13.44 -1.11 9.23
CA ALA A 49 -12.58 -0.49 10.24
C ALA A 49 -12.91 -0.81 11.71
N GLY A 50 -14.07 -1.43 12.01
CA GLY A 50 -14.45 -1.77 13.39
C GLY A 50 -14.27 -0.61 14.37
N SER A 51 -13.90 -0.87 15.64
CA SER A 51 -13.45 0.19 16.57
C SER A 51 -11.94 0.45 16.50
N GLU A 52 -11.17 -0.54 16.05
CA GLU A 52 -9.71 -0.56 16.05
C GLU A 52 -9.21 -0.93 14.64
N ALA A 53 -8.70 0.05 13.89
CA ALA A 53 -8.18 -0.19 12.54
C ALA A 53 -7.00 0.67 12.17
N ILE A 54 -6.07 0.07 11.44
CA ILE A 54 -4.89 0.75 10.88
C ILE A 54 -4.92 0.60 9.37
N VAL A 55 -5.06 1.72 8.66
CA VAL A 55 -5.22 1.78 7.21
C VAL A 55 -3.93 2.27 6.57
N PHE A 56 -3.36 1.49 5.65
CA PHE A 56 -2.21 1.87 4.85
C PHE A 56 -2.64 2.13 3.41
N VAL A 57 -2.41 3.34 2.93
CA VAL A 57 -2.82 3.76 1.58
C VAL A 57 -1.59 4.03 0.71
N ASP A 58 -1.44 3.31 -0.41
CA ASP A 58 -0.38 3.56 -1.42
C ASP A 58 -0.72 4.80 -2.26
N ALA A 59 -0.67 5.96 -1.60
CA ALA A 59 -0.88 7.25 -2.22
C ALA A 59 -0.45 8.41 -1.32
N PRO A 60 -0.16 9.58 -1.92
CA PRO A 60 -0.03 10.83 -1.17
C PRO A 60 -1.30 11.14 -0.35
N LEU A 61 -1.17 11.21 0.97
CA LEU A 61 -2.27 11.58 1.89
C LEU A 61 -2.13 13.01 2.40
N VAL A 62 -0.89 13.47 2.60
CA VAL A 62 -0.60 14.85 3.03
C VAL A 62 0.30 15.51 1.99
N VAL A 63 -0.21 16.57 1.37
CA VAL A 63 0.49 17.34 0.33
C VAL A 63 0.30 18.83 0.63
N THR A 64 1.38 19.50 1.02
CA THR A 64 1.37 20.92 1.42
C THR A 64 2.26 21.79 0.57
N ASN A 65 3.16 21.19 -0.23
CA ASN A 65 4.07 21.92 -1.11
C ASN A 65 3.36 22.38 -2.39
N THR A 66 3.56 23.64 -2.74
CA THR A 66 3.00 24.25 -3.97
C THR A 66 3.62 23.66 -5.24
N ALA A 67 4.92 23.34 -5.21
CA ALA A 67 5.66 22.78 -6.32
C ALA A 67 6.78 21.84 -5.84
N GLY A 68 7.46 21.19 -6.79
CA GLY A 68 8.62 20.35 -6.51
C GLY A 68 8.27 19.01 -5.85
N GLN A 69 9.25 18.45 -5.16
CA GLN A 69 9.20 17.15 -4.50
C GLN A 69 9.04 17.33 -2.98
N ARG A 70 8.23 16.47 -2.34
CA ARG A 70 8.10 16.43 -0.87
C ARG A 70 9.37 15.89 -0.22
N LEU A 71 9.64 16.28 1.02
CA LEU A 71 10.83 15.80 1.74
C LEU A 71 10.85 14.27 1.89
N CYS A 72 9.69 13.65 2.16
CA CYS A 72 9.56 12.19 2.23
C CYS A 72 9.96 11.51 0.91
N GLU A 73 9.51 12.02 -0.24
CA GLU A 73 9.83 11.49 -1.56
C GLU A 73 11.34 11.62 -1.89
N LYS A 74 11.95 12.75 -1.51
CA LYS A 74 13.40 12.96 -1.61
C LYS A 74 14.17 11.95 -0.76
N HIS A 75 13.75 11.75 0.49
CA HIS A 75 14.35 10.80 1.42
C HIS A 75 14.24 9.35 0.94
N VAL A 76 13.11 8.99 0.33
CA VAL A 76 12.93 7.68 -0.31
C VAL A 76 13.96 7.50 -1.44
N GLY A 77 14.08 8.47 -2.35
CA GLY A 77 15.05 8.39 -3.44
C GLY A 77 16.51 8.28 -2.97
N GLN A 78 16.88 9.05 -1.94
CA GLN A 78 18.23 9.02 -1.37
C GLN A 78 18.58 7.68 -0.70
N ARG A 79 17.63 7.07 0.02
CA ARG A 79 17.88 5.85 0.82
C ARG A 79 17.65 4.57 0.04
N TYR A 80 16.69 4.57 -0.87
CA TYR A 80 16.26 3.37 -1.58
C TYR A 80 16.66 3.36 -3.08
N GLY A 81 17.31 4.42 -3.56
CA GLY A 81 17.75 4.53 -4.95
C GLY A 81 18.65 3.39 -5.42
N ARG A 82 19.44 2.78 -4.52
CA ARG A 82 20.30 1.61 -4.83
C ARG A 82 19.53 0.40 -5.38
N TRP A 83 18.26 0.24 -4.99
CA TRP A 83 17.36 -0.80 -5.50
C TRP A 83 16.47 -0.34 -6.67
N LYS A 84 16.80 0.81 -7.28
CA LYS A 84 16.00 1.48 -8.32
C LYS A 84 14.60 1.90 -7.83
N VAL A 85 14.47 2.25 -6.55
CA VAL A 85 13.22 2.71 -5.93
C VAL A 85 13.25 4.22 -5.73
N SER A 86 12.21 4.90 -6.20
CA SER A 86 11.95 6.31 -5.93
C SER A 86 10.45 6.59 -6.04
N ALA A 87 9.95 7.44 -5.13
CA ALA A 87 8.57 7.90 -5.18
C ALA A 87 8.39 8.96 -6.27
N ASN A 88 7.21 8.99 -6.91
CA ASN A 88 6.89 10.08 -7.83
C ASN A 88 6.67 11.36 -7.05
N SER A 89 7.15 12.49 -7.55
CA SER A 89 6.90 13.78 -6.93
C SER A 89 5.41 14.12 -6.94
N THR A 90 4.90 14.63 -5.82
CA THR A 90 3.54 15.14 -5.67
C THR A 90 3.55 16.54 -5.05
N ASN A 91 2.68 17.41 -5.53
CA ASN A 91 2.48 18.78 -5.06
C ASN A 91 1.02 19.20 -5.29
N LEU A 92 0.65 20.39 -4.82
CA LEU A 92 -0.73 20.89 -4.93
C LEU A 92 -1.24 21.03 -6.38
N ALA A 93 -0.36 21.14 -7.38
CA ALA A 93 -0.75 21.16 -8.80
C ALA A 93 -0.90 19.76 -9.43
N SER A 94 -0.64 18.70 -8.66
CA SER A 94 -0.68 17.31 -9.17
C SER A 94 -2.11 16.81 -9.35
N LYS A 95 -2.37 16.05 -10.43
CA LYS A 95 -3.66 15.38 -10.65
C LYS A 95 -3.94 14.21 -9.70
N ARG A 96 -2.98 13.85 -8.84
CA ARG A 96 -2.98 12.63 -8.00
C ARG A 96 -3.25 12.95 -6.52
N LEU A 97 -4.28 13.75 -6.26
CA LEU A 97 -4.69 14.15 -4.89
C LEU A 97 -5.88 13.34 -4.35
N GLY A 98 -6.22 12.22 -4.99
CA GLY A 98 -7.32 11.36 -4.53
C GLY A 98 -7.10 10.81 -3.11
N GLY A 99 -5.85 10.53 -2.74
CA GLY A 99 -5.48 10.10 -1.39
C GLY A 99 -5.70 11.19 -0.35
N VAL A 100 -5.35 12.43 -0.67
CA VAL A 100 -5.63 13.60 0.17
C VAL A 100 -7.14 13.72 0.41
N ALA A 101 -7.95 13.65 -0.64
CA ALA A 101 -9.41 13.73 -0.51
C ALA A 101 -10.01 12.54 0.28
N LEU A 102 -9.43 11.35 0.18
CA LEU A 102 -9.83 10.19 0.99
C LEU A 102 -9.47 10.42 2.46
N CYS A 103 -8.26 10.89 2.74
CA CYS A 103 -7.79 11.20 4.10
C CYS A 103 -8.66 12.24 4.77
N THR A 104 -8.95 13.35 4.08
CA THR A 104 -9.81 14.42 4.61
C THR A 104 -11.18 13.88 5.03
N ALA A 105 -11.83 13.06 4.19
CA ALA A 105 -13.15 12.52 4.49
C ALA A 105 -13.13 11.53 5.67
N LEU A 106 -12.13 10.63 5.73
CA LEU A 106 -11.99 9.69 6.84
C LEU A 106 -11.76 10.41 8.19
N VAL A 107 -10.96 11.47 8.18
CA VAL A 107 -10.67 12.26 9.38
C VAL A 107 -11.87 13.12 9.81
N ALA A 108 -12.53 13.79 8.86
CA ALA A 108 -13.64 14.67 9.16
C ALA A 108 -14.88 13.92 9.65
N ASP A 109 -15.22 12.80 9.00
CA ASP A 109 -16.55 12.21 9.12
C ASP A 109 -16.57 10.81 9.76
N HIS A 110 -15.41 10.16 9.92
CA HIS A 110 -15.36 8.73 10.29
C HIS A 110 -14.45 8.41 11.48
N GLY A 111 -13.99 9.44 12.20
CA GLY A 111 -13.22 9.29 13.45
C GLY A 111 -11.81 8.72 13.26
N PHE A 112 -11.27 8.82 12.05
CA PHE A 112 -9.87 8.46 11.82
C PHE A 112 -8.94 9.61 12.21
N ARG A 113 -7.71 9.27 12.56
CA ARG A 113 -6.59 10.22 12.63
C ARG A 113 -5.48 9.81 11.67
N TYR A 114 -4.84 10.79 11.05
CA TYR A 114 -3.61 10.54 10.29
C TYR A 114 -2.44 10.28 11.25
N ASP A 115 -1.53 9.40 10.85
CA ASP A 115 -0.31 9.07 11.58
C ASP A 115 0.87 8.98 10.58
N ASP A 116 1.94 9.73 10.85
CA ASP A 116 3.14 9.77 10.01
C ASP A 116 4.18 8.68 10.36
N GLY A 117 3.93 7.90 11.41
CA GLY A 117 4.77 6.81 11.88
C GLY A 117 6.04 7.25 12.63
N LEU A 118 6.24 8.54 12.93
CA LEU A 118 7.45 9.00 13.63
C LEU A 118 7.51 8.53 15.09
N ASP A 119 6.36 8.43 15.75
CA ASP A 119 6.25 7.99 17.15
C ASP A 119 6.07 6.47 17.30
N GLY A 120 6.29 5.72 16.21
CA GLY A 120 6.07 4.27 16.14
C GLY A 120 4.65 3.90 15.70
N PRO A 121 4.36 2.59 15.55
CA PRO A 121 3.07 2.15 15.05
C PRO A 121 1.96 2.44 16.09
N PRO A 122 0.80 2.95 15.66
CA PRO A 122 -0.34 3.14 16.55
C PRO A 122 -0.81 1.80 17.11
N THR A 123 -1.20 1.78 18.39
CA THR A 123 -1.70 0.58 19.06
C THR A 123 -3.21 0.58 19.29
N THR A 124 -3.87 1.73 19.12
CA THR A 124 -5.31 1.89 19.32
C THR A 124 -5.97 2.87 18.37
N GLY A 125 -7.29 2.73 18.23
CA GLY A 125 -8.19 3.60 17.49
C GLY A 125 -8.25 3.32 15.99
N ARG A 126 -8.84 4.27 15.27
CA ARG A 126 -8.91 4.29 13.81
C ARG A 126 -7.82 5.21 13.27
N VAL A 127 -6.83 4.64 12.61
CA VAL A 127 -5.64 5.35 12.14
C VAL A 127 -5.45 5.09 10.66
N LEU A 128 -5.00 6.10 9.92
CA LEU A 128 -4.55 5.93 8.54
C LEU A 128 -3.15 6.53 8.33
N SER A 129 -2.37 5.88 7.47
CA SER A 129 -1.00 6.29 7.14
C SER A 129 -0.71 6.13 5.65
N GLU A 130 0.12 7.03 5.12
CA GLU A 130 0.64 6.95 3.76
C GLU A 130 1.69 5.84 3.72
N CYS A 131 1.55 4.88 2.80
CA CYS A 131 2.55 3.84 2.58
C CYS A 131 3.13 3.93 1.16
N TYR A 132 4.34 3.41 0.99
CA TYR A 132 4.95 3.24 -0.31
C TYR A 132 5.60 1.84 -0.36
N PRO A 133 4.86 0.80 -0.78
CA PRO A 133 5.21 -0.61 -0.52
C PRO A 133 6.61 -1.04 -0.96
N TYR A 134 7.20 -0.37 -1.96
CA TYR A 134 8.55 -0.65 -2.40
C TYR A 134 9.60 -0.50 -1.31
N THR A 135 9.43 0.43 -0.36
CA THR A 135 10.41 0.61 0.75
C THR A 135 10.44 -0.63 1.64
N THR A 136 9.29 -1.23 1.93
CA THR A 136 9.20 -2.50 2.67
C THR A 136 9.74 -3.66 1.83
N ILE A 137 9.35 -3.75 0.56
CA ILE A 137 9.75 -4.86 -0.32
C ILE A 137 11.27 -4.97 -0.48
N VAL A 138 11.97 -3.85 -0.69
CA VAL A 138 13.43 -3.87 -0.89
C VAL A 138 14.21 -3.59 0.40
N GLY A 139 13.57 -2.99 1.40
CA GLY A 139 14.20 -2.64 2.68
C GLY A 139 14.19 -3.77 3.70
N TYR A 140 13.28 -4.72 3.58
CA TYR A 140 13.26 -5.89 4.45
C TYR A 140 14.25 -6.94 3.97
N GLU A 141 15.33 -7.13 4.72
CA GLU A 141 16.47 -7.97 4.35
C GLU A 141 16.07 -9.42 4.03
N SER A 142 15.11 -9.99 4.77
CA SER A 142 14.61 -11.34 4.52
C SER A 142 13.97 -11.52 3.15
N PHE A 143 13.51 -10.44 2.50
CA PHE A 143 13.08 -10.50 1.12
C PHE A 143 14.22 -10.56 0.12
N GLY A 144 15.47 -10.28 0.50
CA GLY A 144 16.67 -10.58 -0.29
C GLY A 144 16.66 -10.01 -1.72
N TYR A 145 16.08 -8.82 -1.92
CA TYR A 145 16.05 -8.15 -3.21
C TYR A 145 17.30 -7.30 -3.44
N GLU A 146 18.01 -7.56 -4.53
CA GLU A 146 19.09 -6.69 -5.01
C GLU A 146 18.57 -5.48 -5.77
N GLN A 147 17.38 -5.60 -6.37
CA GLN A 147 16.65 -4.53 -7.04
C GLN A 147 15.15 -4.76 -6.88
N ARG A 148 14.34 -3.70 -7.03
CA ARG A 148 12.88 -3.84 -6.95
C ARG A 148 12.34 -4.87 -7.96
N PRO A 149 11.40 -5.73 -7.56
CA PRO A 149 10.73 -6.63 -8.49
C PRO A 149 9.91 -5.87 -9.54
N GLN A 150 9.91 -6.37 -10.77
CA GLN A 150 9.20 -5.74 -11.89
C GLN A 150 7.73 -6.17 -11.98
N TYR A 151 6.97 -6.01 -10.89
CA TYR A 151 5.55 -6.42 -10.85
C TYR A 151 4.56 -5.27 -11.15
N LYS A 152 4.95 -4.00 -10.92
CA LYS A 152 4.03 -2.84 -11.11
C LYS A 152 4.16 -2.16 -12.47
N ARG A 153 5.38 -1.95 -12.99
CA ARG A 153 5.62 -1.25 -14.27
C ARG A 153 6.76 -1.90 -15.06
N GLY A 154 6.54 -2.05 -16.36
CA GLY A 154 7.53 -2.60 -17.28
C GLY A 154 8.62 -1.59 -17.65
N PRO A 155 9.78 -2.08 -18.15
CA PRO A 155 10.80 -1.24 -18.72
C PRO A 155 10.27 -0.36 -19.86
N LYS A 156 10.84 0.84 -20.01
CA LYS A 156 10.46 1.77 -21.08
C LYS A 156 10.73 1.12 -22.44
N GLY A 157 9.73 1.15 -23.33
CA GLY A 157 9.83 0.61 -24.69
C GLY A 157 9.51 -0.88 -24.83
N MET A 158 9.31 -1.61 -23.72
CA MET A 158 8.91 -3.02 -23.77
C MET A 158 7.41 -3.16 -24.09
N GLN A 159 7.04 -4.09 -24.97
CA GLN A 159 5.64 -4.31 -25.29
C GLN A 159 4.92 -4.98 -24.12
N ARG A 160 3.62 -4.67 -23.95
CA ARG A 160 2.82 -5.24 -22.87
C ARG A 160 2.81 -6.77 -22.89
N LYS A 161 2.78 -7.39 -24.08
CA LYS A 161 2.81 -8.85 -24.23
C LYS A 161 4.11 -9.48 -23.72
N GLU A 162 5.24 -8.80 -23.91
CA GLU A 162 6.57 -9.23 -23.46
C GLU A 162 6.73 -9.02 -21.96
N PHE A 163 6.14 -7.94 -21.43
CA PHE A 163 6.20 -7.64 -20.00
C PHE A 163 5.31 -8.55 -19.16
N ARG A 164 4.18 -9.07 -19.69
CA ARG A 164 3.25 -9.93 -18.93
C ARG A 164 3.93 -11.11 -18.22
N PRO A 165 4.75 -11.96 -18.88
CA PRO A 165 5.41 -13.08 -18.19
C PRO A 165 6.43 -12.60 -17.14
N ILE A 166 7.19 -11.53 -17.42
CA ILE A 166 8.13 -10.94 -16.45
C ILE A 166 7.39 -10.46 -15.20
N ARG A 167 6.27 -9.77 -15.41
CA ARG A 167 5.42 -9.25 -14.34
C ARG A 167 4.85 -10.37 -13.47
N ALA A 168 4.36 -11.44 -14.10
CA ALA A 168 3.83 -12.62 -13.40
C ALA A 168 4.92 -13.25 -12.55
N ALA A 169 6.08 -13.60 -13.14
CA ALA A 169 7.20 -14.19 -12.41
C ALA A 169 7.70 -13.31 -11.26
N ALA A 170 7.75 -11.98 -11.46
CA ALA A 170 8.13 -11.04 -10.40
C ALA A 170 7.10 -11.00 -9.25
N CYS A 171 5.80 -11.12 -9.56
CA CYS A 171 4.73 -11.21 -8.57
C CYS A 171 4.77 -12.54 -7.82
N ASP A 172 4.91 -13.66 -8.53
CA ASP A 172 5.01 -15.00 -7.94
C ASP A 172 6.22 -15.10 -7.01
N GLY A 173 7.36 -14.53 -7.42
CA GLY A 173 8.55 -14.45 -6.58
C GLY A 173 8.35 -13.60 -5.32
N LEU A 174 7.58 -12.52 -5.40
CA LEU A 174 7.23 -11.71 -4.23
C LEU A 174 6.32 -12.49 -3.27
N ILE A 175 5.28 -13.13 -3.80
CA ILE A 175 4.36 -13.96 -3.01
C ILE A 175 5.14 -15.09 -2.31
N ALA A 176 5.99 -15.81 -3.04
CA ALA A 176 6.80 -16.89 -2.48
C ALA A 176 7.71 -16.40 -1.33
N ARG A 177 8.34 -15.23 -1.48
CA ARG A 177 9.15 -14.61 -0.43
C ARG A 177 8.32 -14.20 0.78
N MET A 178 7.12 -13.64 0.58
CA MET A 178 6.17 -13.31 1.65
C MET A 178 5.71 -14.56 2.40
N THR A 179 5.32 -15.63 1.68
CA THR A 179 4.93 -16.91 2.29
C THR A 179 6.10 -17.54 3.06
N GLY A 180 7.33 -17.38 2.57
CA GLY A 180 8.54 -17.83 3.27
C GLY A 180 8.77 -17.17 4.64
N LEU A 181 8.18 -16.01 4.90
CA LEU A 181 8.32 -15.31 6.19
C LEU A 181 7.55 -15.97 7.34
N VAL A 182 6.55 -16.81 7.03
CA VAL A 182 5.73 -17.50 8.05
C VAL A 182 6.57 -18.37 8.98
N ASN A 183 7.73 -18.80 8.50
CA ASN A 183 8.67 -19.65 9.23
C ASN A 183 9.87 -18.89 9.82
N GLN A 184 9.95 -17.56 9.69
CA GLN A 184 11.03 -16.76 10.27
C GLN A 184 10.70 -16.30 11.70
N ASP A 185 11.70 -15.88 12.47
CA ASP A 185 11.52 -15.32 13.82
C ASP A 185 11.89 -13.83 13.81
N PRO A 186 11.00 -12.90 14.22
CA PRO A 186 9.62 -13.11 14.66
C PRO A 186 8.72 -13.66 13.54
N ARG A 187 7.83 -14.59 13.89
CA ARG A 187 6.89 -15.22 12.96
C ARG A 187 5.92 -14.20 12.40
N TRP A 188 5.97 -14.01 11.08
CA TRP A 188 4.95 -13.29 10.35
C TRP A 188 3.80 -14.24 10.06
N ILE A 189 2.70 -14.16 10.79
CA ILE A 189 1.51 -14.94 10.45
C ILE A 189 0.85 -14.27 9.25
N CYS A 190 1.24 -14.63 8.03
CA CYS A 190 0.41 -14.39 6.85
C CYS A 190 -0.49 -15.61 6.71
N GLY A 191 -1.81 -15.44 6.82
CA GLY A 191 -2.75 -16.48 6.41
C GLY A 191 -2.54 -16.85 4.93
N PRO A 192 -3.01 -18.02 4.47
CA PRO A 192 -2.90 -18.39 3.06
C PRO A 192 -3.53 -17.29 2.20
N ILE A 193 -2.73 -16.68 1.32
CA ILE A 193 -3.20 -15.74 0.30
C ILE A 193 -3.99 -16.56 -0.72
N ARG A 194 -5.32 -16.50 -0.66
CA ARG A 194 -6.19 -17.08 -1.70
C ARG A 194 -6.31 -16.09 -2.83
N LEU A 195 -6.09 -16.54 -4.07
CA LEU A 195 -6.21 -15.68 -5.24
C LEU A 195 -7.69 -15.66 -5.71
N PRO A 196 -8.12 -14.60 -6.43
CA PRO A 196 -9.45 -14.58 -7.04
C PRO A 196 -9.60 -15.78 -7.99
N GLY A 197 -10.48 -16.72 -7.64
CA GLY A 197 -10.70 -17.98 -8.39
C GLY A 197 -10.74 -19.24 -7.53
N ASP A 198 -10.37 -19.16 -6.25
CA ASP A 198 -10.38 -20.29 -5.30
C ASP A 198 -11.74 -20.49 -4.59
N TRP A 199 -12.85 -20.23 -5.28
CA TRP A 199 -14.23 -20.44 -4.80
C TRP A 199 -14.88 -21.65 -5.46
#